data_AF-A0A9D6UJ78-F1
#
_entry.id   AF-A0A9D6UJ78-F1
#
_cell.length_a   1.000
_cell.length_b   1.000
_cell.length_c   1.000
_cell.angle_alpha   90.00
_cell.angle_beta   90.00
_cell.angle_gamma   90.00
#
_symmetry.space_group_name_H-M   'P 1'
#
loop_
_entity.id
_entity.type
_entity.pdbx_description
1 polymer ?
#
loop_
_entity_poly.entity_id
_entity_poly.type
_entity_poly.pdbx_seq_one_letter_code
_entity_poly.pdbx_strand_id
1 'polypeptide(L)'
;MKKIKNKESERDRLESLTIALPKGKLLEPSIKLFSKIGIKANGNLKKTRRLIFDAPKSNVKFLIIRAIDVPTYVEYGAADVGIVGKDVLMEQGKDVYEPVDLKYGYCQIIIAKPEKEKLFKGREGLSKLRIATKYPNITE
;
A
#
# COMPACT_ATOMS: atom_id res chain seq x y z
N MET A 1 14.59 -42.04 -0.66
CA MET A 1 14.97 -40.89 0.21
C MET A 1 14.82 -39.48 -0.41
N LYS A 2 14.43 -39.30 -1.69
CA LYS A 2 14.31 -37.96 -2.33
C LYS A 2 12.94 -37.24 -2.16
N LYS A 3 11.93 -37.86 -1.55
CA LYS A 3 10.57 -37.29 -1.41
C LYS A 3 10.34 -36.39 -0.18
N ILE A 4 11.30 -36.31 0.75
CA ILE A 4 11.09 -35.60 2.03
C ILE A 4 11.43 -34.09 1.92
N LYS A 5 12.45 -33.72 1.13
CA LYS A 5 12.88 -32.31 0.99
C LYS A 5 11.88 -31.38 0.27
N ASN A 6 10.97 -31.91 -0.56
CA ASN A 6 9.97 -31.08 -1.24
C ASN A 6 8.81 -30.65 -0.33
N LYS A 7 8.53 -31.40 0.75
CA LYS A 7 7.44 -31.08 1.68
C LYS A 7 7.79 -29.99 2.68
N GLU A 8 9.06 -29.84 3.05
CA GLU A 8 9.53 -28.76 3.93
C GLU A 8 9.43 -27.39 3.24
N SER A 9 9.79 -27.29 1.96
CA SER A 9 9.71 -26.02 1.22
C SER A 9 8.28 -25.54 0.92
N GLU A 10 7.31 -26.46 0.85
CA GLU A 10 5.89 -26.11 0.69
C GLU A 10 5.21 -25.75 2.02
N ARG A 11 5.62 -26.37 3.14
CA ARG A 11 5.13 -26.02 4.49
C ARG A 11 5.64 -24.65 4.94
N ASP A 12 6.90 -24.31 4.66
CA ASP A 12 7.45 -22.98 4.94
C ASP A 12 6.71 -21.85 4.19
N ARG A 13 6.12 -22.15 3.02
CA ARG A 13 5.27 -21.18 2.31
C ARG A 13 3.90 -20.98 2.96
N LEU A 14 3.39 -21.98 3.67
CA LEU A 14 2.12 -21.89 4.41
C LEU A 14 2.27 -21.20 5.77
N GLU A 15 3.50 -21.06 6.29
CA GLU A 15 3.72 -20.45 7.61
C GLU A 15 4.20 -18.99 7.57
N SER A 16 4.68 -18.49 6.41
CA SER A 16 5.27 -17.14 6.33
C SER A 16 4.27 -16.06 5.94
N LEU A 17 4.06 -15.05 6.80
CA LEU A 17 3.18 -13.91 6.52
C LEU A 17 3.88 -12.88 5.61
N THR A 18 3.29 -12.60 4.45
CA THR A 18 3.77 -11.62 3.48
C THR A 18 3.06 -10.28 3.66
N ILE A 19 3.83 -9.25 4.01
CA ILE A 19 3.35 -7.89 4.29
C ILE A 19 3.78 -6.96 3.15
N ALA A 20 2.81 -6.44 2.40
CA ALA A 20 3.03 -5.43 1.38
C ALA A 20 3.26 -4.03 2.00
N LEU A 21 4.42 -3.46 1.73
CA LEU A 21 4.80 -2.11 2.14
C LEU A 21 4.88 -1.16 0.93
N PRO A 22 4.26 0.03 1.01
CA PRO A 22 4.28 1.01 -0.06
C PRO A 22 5.63 1.75 -0.06
N LYS A 23 6.22 1.92 -1.25
CA LYS A 23 7.37 2.82 -1.44
C LYS A 23 7.01 4.27 -1.13
N GLY A 24 8.01 5.05 -0.73
CA GLY A 24 7.90 6.50 -0.53
C GLY A 24 7.59 6.89 0.92
N LYS A 25 6.71 7.88 1.11
CA LYS A 25 6.48 8.53 2.41
C LYS A 25 6.00 7.59 3.53
N LEU A 26 5.25 6.54 3.16
CA LEU A 26 4.69 5.58 4.12
C LEU A 26 5.68 4.47 4.52
N LEU A 27 6.78 4.27 3.78
CA LEU A 27 7.73 3.18 4.04
C LEU A 27 8.44 3.34 5.39
N GLU A 28 8.96 4.53 5.68
CA GLU A 28 9.69 4.77 6.93
C GLU A 28 8.85 4.61 8.20
N PRO A 29 7.64 5.21 8.31
CA PRO A 29 6.78 5.00 9.47
C PRO A 29 6.34 3.54 9.58
N SER A 30 6.09 2.85 8.46
CA SER A 30 5.78 1.41 8.46
C SER A 30 6.90 0.58 9.07
N ILE A 31 8.16 0.79 8.63
CA ILE A 31 9.32 0.07 9.18
C ILE A 31 9.48 0.35 10.67
N LYS A 32 9.28 1.61 11.10
CA LYS A 32 9.34 1.99 12.53
C LYS A 32 8.26 1.28 13.34
N LEU A 33 7.04 1.17 12.81
CA LEU A 33 5.95 0.45 13.47
C LEU A 33 6.30 -1.02 13.70
N PHE A 34 6.74 -1.73 12.67
CA PHE A 34 7.16 -3.13 12.80
C PHE A 34 8.37 -3.30 13.71
N SER A 35 9.32 -2.37 13.66
CA SER A 35 10.50 -2.40 14.53
C SER A 35 10.15 -2.28 16.02
N LYS A 36 9.08 -1.55 16.37
CA LYS A 36 8.60 -1.41 17.76
C LYS A 36 8.06 -2.71 18.33
N ILE A 37 7.48 -3.56 17.49
CA ILE A 37 6.94 -4.88 17.89
C ILE A 37 7.97 -6.02 17.68
N GLY A 38 9.24 -5.68 17.44
CA GLY A 38 10.32 -6.67 17.30
C GLY A 38 10.47 -7.30 15.91
N ILE A 39 9.62 -6.93 14.95
CA ILE A 39 9.69 -7.41 13.57
C ILE A 39 10.66 -6.51 12.78
N LYS A 40 11.84 -7.05 12.47
CA LYS A 40 12.89 -6.32 11.74
C LYS A 40 13.29 -7.10 10.49
N ALA A 41 13.24 -6.43 9.34
CA ALA A 41 13.72 -7.02 8.09
C ALA A 41 15.25 -7.14 8.11
N ASN A 42 15.76 -8.12 7.36
CA ASN A 42 17.19 -8.25 7.11
C ASN A 42 17.64 -7.23 6.05
N GLY A 43 18.59 -6.36 6.40
CA GLY A 43 19.15 -5.35 5.50
C GLY A 43 18.39 -4.01 5.47
N ASN A 44 18.79 -3.15 4.53
CA ASN A 44 18.28 -1.79 4.42
C ASN A 44 17.18 -1.67 3.37
N LEU A 45 15.91 -1.68 3.79
CA LEU A 45 14.75 -1.58 2.89
C LEU A 45 14.74 -0.34 1.98
N LYS A 46 15.50 0.72 2.29
CA LYS A 46 15.47 1.99 1.55
C LYS A 46 16.46 2.07 0.38
N LYS A 47 17.55 1.29 0.41
CA LYS A 47 18.71 1.50 -0.49
C LYS A 47 18.99 0.35 -1.45
N THR A 48 18.09 -0.62 -1.58
CA THR A 48 18.30 -1.76 -2.50
C THR A 48 17.23 -1.82 -3.59
N ARG A 49 17.58 -2.47 -4.70
CA ARG A 49 16.63 -2.83 -5.76
C ARG A 49 15.81 -4.08 -5.44
N ARG A 50 16.10 -4.78 -4.33
CA ARG A 50 15.32 -5.94 -3.91
C ARG A 50 13.94 -5.47 -3.46
N LEU A 51 12.92 -6.26 -3.80
CA LEU A 51 11.54 -5.98 -3.42
C LEU A 51 11.09 -6.86 -2.25
N ILE A 52 11.74 -8.00 -2.01
CA ILE A 52 11.39 -8.94 -0.96
C ILE A 52 12.48 -8.90 0.11
N PHE A 53 12.08 -8.77 1.38
CA PHE A 53 12.97 -8.78 2.53
C PHE A 53 12.44 -9.71 3.60
N ASP A 54 13.22 -10.71 3.97
CA ASP A 54 12.85 -11.62 5.05
C ASP A 54 13.09 -10.98 6.42
N ALA A 55 12.17 -11.20 7.35
CA ALA A 55 12.32 -10.89 8.77
C ALA A 55 12.57 -12.21 9.52
N PRO A 56 13.85 -12.63 9.69
CA PRO A 56 14.21 -14.00 10.07
C PRO A 56 13.75 -14.41 11.48
N LYS A 57 13.41 -13.43 12.34
CA LYS A 57 12.97 -13.68 13.72
C LYS A 57 11.45 -13.86 13.86
N SER A 58 10.67 -13.65 12.80
CA SER A 58 9.22 -13.48 12.92
C SER A 58 8.42 -14.17 11.81
N ASN A 59 9.01 -15.09 11.04
CA ASN A 59 8.39 -15.74 9.88
C ASN A 59 7.56 -14.77 9.00
N VAL A 60 8.11 -13.58 8.77
CA VAL A 60 7.46 -12.49 8.03
C VAL A 60 8.32 -12.11 6.83
N LYS A 61 7.68 -11.78 5.72
CA LYS A 61 8.32 -11.27 4.52
C LYS A 61 7.75 -9.89 4.21
N PHE A 62 8.61 -8.91 4.01
CA PHE A 62 8.21 -7.60 3.54
C PHE A 62 8.33 -7.51 2.03
N LEU A 63 7.24 -7.16 1.36
CA LEU A 63 7.17 -6.92 -0.07
C LEU A 63 7.06 -5.41 -0.33
N ILE A 64 8.10 -4.79 -0.84
CA ILE A 64 8.14 -3.36 -1.13
C ILE A 64 7.65 -3.08 -2.55
N ILE A 65 6.45 -2.53 -2.69
CA ILE A 65 5.79 -2.25 -3.98
C ILE A 65 5.28 -0.82 -4.06
N ARG A 66 4.74 -0.42 -5.22
CA ARG A 66 4.12 0.90 -5.37
C ARG A 66 2.83 0.93 -4.57
N ALA A 67 2.51 2.08 -3.96
CA ALA A 67 1.32 2.22 -3.11
C ALA A 67 0.01 1.83 -3.82
N ILE A 68 -0.11 2.14 -5.12
CA ILE A 68 -1.28 1.81 -5.95
C ILE A 68 -1.43 0.30 -6.20
N ASP A 69 -0.37 -0.47 -6.05
CA ASP A 69 -0.40 -1.92 -6.29
C ASP A 69 -0.71 -2.70 -5.01
N VAL A 70 -0.59 -2.07 -3.83
CA VAL A 70 -0.79 -2.75 -2.54
C VAL A 70 -2.17 -3.41 -2.43
N PRO A 71 -3.30 -2.73 -2.70
CA PRO A 71 -4.61 -3.36 -2.58
C PRO A 71 -4.76 -4.56 -3.53
N THR A 72 -4.28 -4.42 -4.76
CA THR A 72 -4.28 -5.49 -5.77
C THR A 72 -3.51 -6.72 -5.31
N TYR A 73 -2.33 -6.54 -4.70
CA TYR A 73 -1.53 -7.66 -4.20
C TYR A 73 -2.21 -8.39 -3.03
N VAL A 74 -2.93 -7.66 -2.18
CA VAL A 74 -3.69 -8.24 -1.06
C VAL A 74 -4.93 -8.97 -1.56
N GLU A 75 -5.70 -8.36 -2.45
CA GLU A 75 -6.90 -8.92 -3.05
C GLU A 75 -6.62 -10.26 -3.77
N TYR A 76 -5.54 -10.33 -4.55
CA TYR A 76 -5.14 -11.55 -5.25
C TYR A 76 -4.35 -12.56 -4.38
N GLY A 77 -4.13 -12.27 -3.09
CA GLY A 77 -3.38 -13.14 -2.17
C GLY A 77 -1.90 -13.28 -2.47
N ALA A 78 -1.32 -12.37 -3.27
CA ALA A 78 0.14 -12.28 -3.47
C ALA A 78 0.85 -11.69 -2.25
N ALA A 79 0.12 -10.93 -1.44
CA ALA A 79 0.47 -10.56 -0.08
C ALA A 79 -0.72 -10.84 0.84
N ASP A 80 -0.46 -11.24 2.09
CA ASP A 80 -1.52 -11.56 3.04
C ASP A 80 -2.13 -10.29 3.66
N VAL A 81 -1.29 -9.28 3.90
CA VAL A 81 -1.69 -7.98 4.45
C VAL A 81 -0.88 -6.86 3.83
N GLY A 82 -1.42 -5.64 3.83
CA GLY A 82 -0.75 -4.49 3.22
C GLY A 82 -1.00 -3.18 3.98
N ILE A 83 -0.03 -2.27 3.88
CA ILE A 83 -0.19 -0.88 4.34
C ILE A 83 -0.44 0.00 3.13
N VAL A 84 -1.52 0.77 3.13
CA VAL A 84 -1.90 1.62 2.00
C VAL A 84 -2.58 2.89 2.51
N GLY A 85 -2.48 3.96 1.72
CA GLY A 85 -3.19 5.20 1.99
C GLY A 85 -4.69 5.06 1.70
N LYS A 86 -5.52 5.73 2.50
CA LYS A 86 -6.98 5.70 2.34
C LYS A 86 -7.43 6.26 0.99
N ASP A 87 -6.68 7.21 0.43
CA ASP A 87 -6.90 7.76 -0.90
C ASP A 87 -6.86 6.69 -2.01
N VAL A 88 -5.92 5.75 -1.93
CA VAL A 88 -5.80 4.66 -2.91
C VAL A 88 -6.93 3.66 -2.75
N LEU A 89 -7.29 3.31 -1.51
CA LEU A 89 -8.38 2.38 -1.24
C LEU A 89 -9.73 2.91 -1.73
N MET A 90 -10.02 4.18 -1.43
CA MET A 90 -11.23 4.86 -1.89
C MET A 90 -11.29 4.93 -3.42
N GLU A 91 -10.15 5.16 -4.07
CA GLU A 91 -10.09 5.25 -5.52
C GLU A 91 -10.28 3.91 -6.22
N GLN A 92 -9.65 2.84 -5.72
CA GLN A 92 -9.66 1.55 -6.42
C GLN A 92 -10.87 0.69 -6.10
N GLY A 93 -11.56 0.91 -4.98
CA GLY A 93 -12.75 0.14 -4.59
C GLY A 93 -12.51 -1.37 -4.51
N LYS A 94 -11.30 -1.80 -4.12
CA LYS A 94 -10.94 -3.22 -4.03
C LYS A 94 -11.65 -3.91 -2.88
N ASP A 95 -11.93 -5.20 -3.05
CA ASP A 95 -12.53 -6.03 -2.00
C ASP A 95 -11.46 -6.47 -1.00
N VAL A 96 -11.14 -5.58 -0.05
CA VAL A 96 -10.16 -5.82 1.01
C VAL A 96 -10.70 -5.33 2.35
N TYR A 97 -10.34 -6.04 3.42
CA TYR A 97 -10.68 -5.60 4.77
C TYR A 97 -9.72 -4.50 5.25
N GLU A 98 -10.28 -3.47 5.87
CA GLU A 98 -9.52 -2.38 6.51
C GLU A 98 -9.63 -2.50 8.05
N PRO A 99 -8.87 -3.41 8.70
CA PRO A 99 -9.09 -3.72 10.12
C PRO A 99 -8.58 -2.63 11.06
N VAL A 100 -7.59 -1.83 10.64
CA VAL A 100 -6.90 -0.87 11.51
C VAL A 100 -6.52 0.40 10.74
N ASP A 101 -6.84 1.55 11.32
CA ASP A 101 -6.26 2.85 10.93
C ASP A 101 -4.95 3.07 11.71
N LEU A 102 -3.84 3.16 10.99
CA LEU A 102 -2.49 3.27 11.56
C LEU A 102 -2.14 4.69 12.06
N LYS A 103 -3.00 5.68 11.85
CA LYS A 103 -2.85 7.05 12.39
C LYS A 103 -1.55 7.77 11.97
N TYR A 104 -1.06 7.51 10.76
CA TYR A 104 0.01 8.29 10.12
C TYR A 104 -0.20 8.39 8.61
N GLY A 105 0.58 9.25 7.95
CA GLY A 105 0.47 9.44 6.50
C GLY A 105 -0.69 10.33 6.09
N TYR A 106 -1.15 11.20 6.99
CA TYR A 106 -2.26 12.12 6.77
C TYR A 106 -2.06 12.99 5.52
N CYS A 107 -3.10 13.05 4.70
CA CYS A 107 -3.23 13.93 3.55
C CYS A 107 -4.70 14.30 3.36
N GLN A 108 -4.95 15.35 2.57
CA GLN A 108 -6.28 15.76 2.16
C GLN A 108 -6.35 15.75 0.64
N ILE A 109 -7.46 15.24 0.10
CA ILE A 109 -7.79 15.38 -1.32
C ILE A 109 -8.52 16.72 -1.47
N ILE A 110 -8.01 17.57 -2.36
CA ILE A 110 -8.56 18.90 -2.60
C ILE A 110 -8.77 19.10 -4.10
N ILE A 111 -9.77 19.90 -4.46
CA ILE A 111 -9.91 20.45 -5.81
C ILE A 111 -9.10 21.74 -5.86
N ALA A 112 -8.22 21.85 -6.86
CA ALA A 112 -7.40 23.03 -7.07
C ALA A 112 -7.63 23.60 -8.47
N LYS A 113 -7.45 24.91 -8.59
CA LYS A 113 -7.47 25.66 -9.84
C LYS A 113 -6.27 26.61 -9.88
N PRO A 114 -5.84 27.08 -11.06
CA PRO A 114 -4.92 28.20 -11.15
C PRO A 114 -5.45 29.41 -10.37
N GLU A 115 -4.55 30.10 -9.67
CA GLU A 115 -4.90 31.23 -8.79
C GLU A 115 -5.70 32.30 -9.54
N LYS A 116 -5.28 32.61 -10.78
CA LYS A 116 -5.83 33.66 -11.63
C LYS A 116 -7.18 33.34 -12.28
N GLU A 117 -7.64 32.09 -12.24
CA GLU A 117 -8.94 31.71 -12.83
C GLU A 117 -10.09 32.10 -11.91
N LYS A 118 -11.20 32.60 -12.46
CA LYS A 118 -12.41 32.84 -11.64
C LYS A 118 -13.09 31.50 -11.37
N LEU A 119 -13.55 31.28 -10.14
CA LEU A 119 -14.45 30.16 -9.84
C LEU A 119 -15.72 30.32 -10.70
N PHE A 120 -16.16 29.22 -11.31
CA PHE A 120 -17.45 29.19 -12.00
C PHE A 120 -18.54 29.65 -11.04
N LYS A 121 -19.20 30.77 -11.38
CA LYS A 121 -20.33 31.28 -10.60
C LYS A 121 -21.59 30.58 -11.08
N GLY A 122 -22.29 29.91 -10.16
CA GLY A 122 -23.58 29.27 -10.43
C GLY A 122 -23.50 27.85 -11.02
N ARG A 123 -24.66 27.20 -11.10
CA ARG A 123 -24.82 25.81 -11.59
C ARG A 123 -24.49 25.66 -13.09
N GLU A 124 -24.67 26.72 -13.87
CA GLU A 124 -24.47 26.69 -15.33
C GLU A 124 -23.01 26.43 -15.73
N GLY A 125 -22.05 26.97 -14.95
CA GLY A 125 -20.62 26.78 -15.21
C GLY A 125 -20.07 25.41 -14.77
N LEU A 126 -20.78 24.69 -13.90
CA LEU A 126 -20.36 23.36 -13.43
C LEU A 126 -20.63 22.26 -14.45
N SER A 127 -21.61 22.45 -15.35
CA SER A 127 -22.01 21.45 -16.36
C SER A 127 -20.93 21.11 -17.40
N LYS A 128 -19.87 21.92 -17.51
CA LYS A 128 -18.73 21.72 -18.43
C LYS A 128 -17.38 21.64 -17.72
N LEU A 129 -17.38 21.49 -16.39
CA LEU A 129 -16.15 21.43 -15.62
C LEU A 129 -15.39 20.14 -16.00
N ARG A 130 -14.16 20.29 -16.50
CA ARG A 130 -13.26 19.17 -16.74
C ARG A 130 -12.21 19.14 -15.65
N ILE A 131 -12.18 18.05 -14.89
CA ILE A 131 -11.19 17.86 -13.83
C ILE A 131 -10.10 16.91 -14.34
N ALA A 132 -8.85 17.38 -14.36
CA ALA A 132 -7.70 16.53 -14.58
C ALA A 132 -7.25 15.95 -13.23
N THR A 133 -7.48 14.67 -13.01
CA THR A 133 -7.20 14.00 -11.75
C THR A 133 -6.64 12.59 -11.99
N LYS A 134 -5.81 12.10 -11.06
CA LYS A 134 -5.44 10.68 -10.97
C LYS A 134 -6.46 9.85 -10.17
N TYR A 135 -7.49 10.51 -9.64
CA TYR A 135 -8.52 9.94 -8.80
C TYR A 135 -9.91 10.09 -9.45
N PRO A 136 -10.16 9.50 -10.64
CA PRO A 136 -11.44 9.64 -11.33
C PRO A 136 -12.62 9.22 -10.45
N ASN A 137 -12.53 8.12 -9.71
CA ASN A 137 -13.68 7.60 -8.94
C ASN A 137 -14.01 8.47 -7.71
N ILE A 138 -13.00 9.09 -7.09
CA ILE A 138 -13.24 10.05 -5.99
C ILE A 138 -13.81 11.38 -6.51
N THR A 139 -13.55 11.69 -7.79
CA THR A 139 -13.87 12.99 -8.40
C THR A 139 -15.17 13.00 -9.20
N GLU A 140 -15.69 11.82 -9.57
CA GLU A 140 -16.99 11.62 -10.22
C GLU A 140 -18.17 12.03 -9.32
#